data_AF-A0A327JAU7-F1
#
_entry.id   AF-A0A327JAU7-F1
#
_cell.length_a   1.000
_cell.length_b   1.000
_cell.length_c   1.000
_cell.angle_alpha   90.00
_cell.angle_beta   90.00
_cell.angle_gamma   90.00
#
_symmetry.space_group_name_H-M   'P 1'
#
loop_
_entity.id
_entity.type
_entity.pdbx_description
1 polymer ?
#
loop_
_entity_poly.entity_id
_entity_poly.type
_entity_poly.pdbx_seq_one_letter_code
_entity_poly.pdbx_strand_id
1 'polypeptide(L)'
;MRKKDKIEELKKHIKEKEIQLKKLSTHTDKSSVCSDLYNKVVLEKAELNKRLEDLEHDTFSEKLKNLLPKKKTLICDYFKK
;
A
#
# COMPACT_ATOMS: atom_id res chain seq x y z
N MET A 1 12.49 7.12 -10.96
CA MET A 1 12.37 5.96 -10.05
C MET A 1 11.15 5.14 -10.46
N ARG A 2 11.28 3.82 -10.69
CA ARG A 2 10.15 3.01 -11.20
C ARG A 2 9.18 2.69 -10.06
N LYS A 3 7.88 2.53 -10.37
CA LYS A 3 6.84 2.19 -9.36
C LYS A 3 7.19 0.92 -8.57
N LYS A 4 7.80 -0.07 -9.23
CA LYS A 4 8.33 -1.29 -8.60
C LYS A 4 9.38 -1.00 -7.51
N ASP A 5 10.28 -0.04 -7.76
CA ASP A 5 11.34 0.32 -6.81
C ASP A 5 10.72 0.96 -5.54
N LYS A 6 9.67 1.78 -5.70
CA LYS A 6 8.90 2.38 -4.57
C LYS A 6 8.20 1.33 -3.70
N ILE A 7 7.64 0.28 -4.31
CA ILE A 7 6.96 -0.80 -3.60
C ILE A 7 7.95 -1.59 -2.74
N GLU A 8 9.12 -1.92 -3.28
CA GLU A 8 10.17 -2.62 -2.52
C GLU A 8 10.73 -1.77 -1.38
N GLU A 9 10.90 -0.47 -1.60
CA GLU A 9 11.32 0.48 -0.56
C GLU A 9 10.28 0.56 0.58
N LEU A 10 8.99 0.66 0.26
CA LEU A 10 7.92 0.66 1.26
C LEU A 10 7.89 -0.64 2.06
N LYS A 11 8.03 -1.80 1.40
CA LYS A 11 8.12 -3.11 2.09
C LYS A 11 9.30 -3.18 3.05
N LYS A 12 10.45 -2.63 2.65
CA LYS A 12 11.63 -2.54 3.52
C LYS A 12 11.36 -1.67 4.75
N HIS A 13 10.79 -0.48 4.57
CA HIS A 13 10.45 0.40 5.69
C HIS A 13 9.42 -0.23 6.65
N ILE A 14 8.40 -0.91 6.13
CA ILE A 14 7.42 -1.65 6.95
C ILE A 14 8.13 -2.71 7.80
N LYS A 15 9.04 -3.49 7.20
CA LYS A 15 9.81 -4.51 7.91
C LYS A 15 10.71 -3.93 9.01
N GLU A 16 11.35 -2.80 8.74
CA GLU A 16 12.15 -2.08 9.74
C GLU A 16 11.30 -1.61 10.92
N LYS A 17 10.11 -1.07 10.64
CA LYS A 17 9.13 -0.65 11.67
C LYS A 17 8.62 -1.84 12.49
N GLU A 18 8.40 -3.00 11.87
CA GLU A 18 8.05 -4.23 12.59
C GLU A 18 9.15 -4.69 13.56
N ILE A 19 10.42 -4.60 13.14
CA ILE A 19 11.56 -4.91 14.01
C ILE A 19 11.62 -3.91 15.17
N GLN A 20 11.38 -2.63 14.92
CA GLN A 20 11.31 -1.60 15.97
C GLN A 20 10.18 -1.89 16.96
N LEU A 21 8.99 -2.26 16.49
CA LEU A 21 7.85 -2.62 17.35
C LEU A 21 8.15 -3.84 18.20
N LYS A 22 8.79 -4.88 17.65
CA LYS A 22 9.22 -6.06 18.43
C LYS A 22 10.20 -5.73 19.54
N LYS A 23 11.09 -4.76 19.29
CA LYS A 23 12.02 -4.26 20.31
C LYS A 23 11.30 -3.39 21.34
N LEU A 24 10.38 -2.54 20.92
CA LEU A 24 9.65 -1.64 21.82
C LEU A 24 8.65 -2.39 22.70
N SER A 25 8.00 -3.46 22.21
CA SER A 25 7.00 -4.23 22.95
C SER A 25 7.55 -4.89 24.22
N THR A 26 8.86 -5.09 24.34
CA THR A 26 9.47 -5.61 25.59
C THR A 26 9.70 -4.53 26.65
N HIS A 27 9.44 -3.26 26.30
CA HIS A 27 9.65 -2.09 27.15
C HIS A 27 8.41 -1.20 27.27
N THR A 28 7.29 -1.54 26.63
CA THR A 28 6.04 -0.75 26.68
C THR A 28 5.52 -0.55 28.10
N ASP A 29 5.70 -1.55 28.97
CA ASP A 29 5.18 -1.53 30.34
C ASP A 29 6.14 -0.83 31.32
N LYS A 30 7.34 -0.45 30.86
CA LYS A 30 8.41 0.11 31.70
C LYS A 30 8.38 1.64 31.75
N SER A 31 7.69 2.30 30.81
CA SER A 31 7.60 3.76 30.73
C SER A 31 6.44 4.19 29.84
N SER A 32 5.71 5.23 30.24
CA SER A 32 4.68 5.87 29.41
C SER A 32 5.25 6.36 28.09
N VAL A 33 6.50 6.86 28.09
CA VAL A 33 7.20 7.31 26.88
C VAL A 33 7.43 6.15 25.90
N CYS A 34 7.71 4.95 26.40
CA CYS A 34 7.87 3.76 25.56
C CYS A 34 6.52 3.30 24.97
N SER A 35 5.43 3.44 25.72
CA SER A 35 4.07 3.17 25.24
C SER A 35 3.63 4.16 24.16
N ASP A 36 3.86 5.46 24.38
CA ASP A 36 3.57 6.51 23.39
C ASP A 36 4.37 6.32 22.10
N LEU A 37 5.66 6.00 22.24
CA LEU A 37 6.53 5.70 21.10
C LEU A 37 6.05 4.45 20.35
N TYR A 38 5.65 3.40 21.06
CA TYR A 38 5.08 2.20 20.45
C TYR A 38 3.83 2.52 19.64
N ASN A 39 2.88 3.25 20.24
CA ASN A 39 1.63 3.66 19.59
C ASN A 39 1.90 4.49 18.33
N LYS A 40 2.85 5.43 18.39
CA LYS A 40 3.26 6.22 17.23
C LYS A 40 3.80 5.34 16.09
N VAL A 41 4.68 4.38 16.40
CA VAL A 41 5.27 3.49 15.39
C VAL A 41 4.21 2.55 14.79
N VAL A 42 3.20 2.14 15.56
CA VAL A 42 2.04 1.38 15.04
C VAL A 42 1.28 2.20 13.99
N LEU A 43 0.99 3.46 14.27
CA LEU A 43 0.30 4.36 13.34
C LEU A 43 1.11 4.60 12.06
N GLU A 44 2.41 4.88 12.20
CA GLU A 44 3.31 5.06 11.05
C GLU A 44 3.37 3.79 10.17
N LYS A 45 3.40 2.60 10.78
CA LYS A 45 3.34 1.33 10.05
C LYS A 45 2.01 1.20 9.28
N ALA A 46 0.89 1.54 9.92
CA ALA A 46 -0.44 1.47 9.29
C ALA A 46 -0.54 2.42 8.09
N GLU A 47 0.01 3.62 8.20
CA GLU A 47 0.07 4.57 7.08
C GLU A 47 0.89 4.02 5.90
N LEU A 48 2.06 3.42 6.18
CA LEU A 48 2.89 2.81 5.14
C LEU A 48 2.19 1.63 4.45
N ASN A 49 1.48 0.80 5.22
CA ASN A 49 0.68 -0.30 4.67
C ASN A 49 -0.43 0.22 3.74
N LYS A 50 -1.12 1.29 4.14
CA LYS A 50 -2.15 1.92 3.29
C LYS A 50 -1.57 2.43 1.97
N ARG A 51 -0.43 3.13 2.03
CA ARG A 51 0.27 3.61 0.83
C ARG A 51 0.71 2.46 -0.08
N LEU A 52 1.12 1.32 0.49
CA LEU A 52 1.47 0.12 -0.27
C LEU A 52 0.24 -0.46 -0.98
N GLU A 53 -0.88 -0.57 -0.26
CA GLU A 53 -2.16 -1.07 -0.80
C GLU A 53 -2.67 -0.19 -1.94
N ASP A 54 -2.65 1.15 -1.76
CA ASP A 54 -3.06 2.10 -2.81
C ASP A 54 -2.23 1.91 -4.10
N LEU A 55 -0.90 1.77 -3.96
CA LEU A 55 0.00 1.55 -5.10
C LEU A 55 -0.22 0.21 -5.80
N GLU A 56 -0.53 -0.85 -5.06
CA GLU A 56 -0.82 -2.18 -5.59
C GLU A 56 -2.21 -2.23 -6.24
N HIS A 57 -3.23 -1.59 -5.65
CA HIS A 57 -4.59 -1.50 -6.17
C HIS A 57 -4.66 -0.76 -7.52
N ASP A 58 -3.93 0.36 -7.66
CA ASP A 58 -3.79 1.06 -8.94
C ASP A 58 -3.23 0.13 -10.03
N THR A 59 -2.28 -0.73 -9.67
CA THR A 59 -1.68 -1.67 -10.62
C THR A 59 -2.64 -2.77 -11.02
N PHE A 60 -3.45 -3.27 -10.08
CA PHE A 60 -4.46 -4.28 -10.36
C PHE A 60 -5.61 -3.74 -11.23
N SER A 61 -6.13 -2.56 -10.88
CA SER A 61 -7.22 -1.92 -11.62
C SER A 61 -6.81 -1.55 -13.05
N GLU A 62 -5.59 -1.07 -13.28
CA GLU A 62 -5.06 -0.84 -14.63
C GLU A 62 -4.91 -2.13 -15.44
N LYS A 63 -4.38 -3.20 -14.82
CA LYS A 63 -4.29 -4.51 -15.48
C LYS A 63 -5.67 -5.05 -15.86
N LEU A 64 -6.67 -4.88 -14.99
CA LEU A 64 -8.03 -5.33 -15.27
C LEU A 64 -8.69 -4.51 -16.40
N LYS A 65 -8.47 -3.19 -16.45
CA LYS A 65 -8.89 -2.34 -17.57
C LYS A 65 -8.29 -2.77 -18.90
N ASN A 66 -7.05 -3.23 -18.90
CA ASN A 66 -6.37 -3.72 -20.11
C ASN A 66 -6.80 -5.13 -20.52
N LEU A 67 -7.32 -5.92 -19.58
CA LEU A 67 -7.87 -7.26 -19.85
C LEU A 67 -9.33 -7.21 -20.33
N LEU A 68 -10.07 -6.18 -19.92
CA LEU A 68 -11.41 -5.93 -20.42
C LEU A 68 -11.32 -5.55 -21.91
N PRO A 69 -12.08 -6.22 -22.80
CA PRO A 69 -12.11 -5.85 -24.19
C PRO A 69 -12.55 -4.38 -24.30
N LYS A 70 -11.68 -3.51 -24.84
CA LYS A 70 -12.05 -2.14 -25.20
C LYS A 70 -13.36 -2.24 -25.99
N LYS A 71 -14.43 -1.60 -25.49
CA LYS A 71 -15.78 -1.70 -26.04
C LYS A 71 -15.71 -1.77 -27.56
N LYS A 72 -16.03 -2.95 -28.11
CA LYS A 72 -16.23 -3.11 -29.55
C LYS A 72 -17.39 -2.18 -29.92
N THR A 73 -17.26 -1.51 -31.07
CA THR A 73 -18.24 -0.62 -31.69
C THR A 73 -19.67 -1.00 -31.31
N LEU A 74 -20.42 -0.05 -30.75
CA LEU A 74 -21.81 -0.30 -30.37
C LEU A 74 -22.59 -0.63 -31.65
N ILE A 75 -23.60 -1.49 -31.57
CA ILE A 75 -24.42 -1.86 -32.76
C ILE A 75 -24.99 -0.60 -33.44
N CYS A 76 -25.28 0.46 -32.69
CA CYS A 76 -25.72 1.75 -33.22
C CYS A 76 -24.68 2.49 -34.10
N ASP A 77 -23.38 2.20 -33.94
CA ASP A 77 -22.32 2.76 -34.80
C ASP A 77 -22.35 2.14 -36.22
N TYR A 78 -22.98 0.98 -36.42
CA TYR A 78 -23.16 0.36 -37.75
C TYR A 78 -24.28 1.00 -38.58
N PHE A 79 -25.19 1.74 -37.94
CA PHE A 79 -26.36 2.35 -38.59
C PHE A 79 -26.20 3.85 -38.86
N LYS A 80 -25.04 4.45 -38.55
CA LYS A 80 -24.74 5.88 -38.81
C LYS A 80 -24.20 6.16 -40.23
N LYS A 81 -24.66 5.39 -41.22
CA LYS A 81 -24.31 5.62 -42.63
C LYS A 81 -25.34 6.53 -43.29
#